data_AF-A0A9E7TKD8-F1
#
_entry.id   AF-A0A9E7TKD8-F1
#
_cell.length_a   1.000
_cell.length_b   1.000
_cell.length_c   1.000
_cell.angle_alpha   90.00
_cell.angle_beta   90.00
_cell.angle_gamma   90.00
#
_symmetry.space_group_name_H-M   'P 1'
#
loop_
_entity.id
_entity.type
_entity.pdbx_description
1 polymer ?
#
loop_
_entity_poly.entity_id
_entity_poly.type
_entity_poly.pdbx_seq_one_letter_code
_entity_poly.pdbx_strand_id
1 'polypeptide(L)'
;MTLSSAEPDYLSENWCGLKWSSWVKHKNFRNDSAHLPKFPGLYRVRVIDGDSLVYIGQTGRTVRKRQSELIVYLKDPEKMPFNDPHTAAPNLWAWADAEGFEFESSGAFFEGTKQDREGMEAYLLWQYRLESGNSTQCNFGRFHEDYLKSRNKSSGFRGGKLTGGEKNAAGGPSAPPLRLKADGMPADPDWMNLSWSEPEILNKENLKEIPGEPALYRIMNRKCSDVLYIGQTKNARARLTTHSKYDWEEEVLFSVYLLPGVSDSDSASDPDIGSVLSDFPTNKSVLLYTHQLKELENDLIGAYYGHFRRVPKFQIRK
;
A
#
# COMPACT_ATOMS: atom_id res chain seq x y z
N MET A 1 2.72 40.69 1.93
CA MET A 1 2.90 39.38 2.60
C MET A 1 1.82 38.46 2.10
N THR A 2 2.12 37.66 1.08
CA THR A 2 1.26 36.56 0.65
C THR A 2 1.47 35.43 1.66
N LEU A 3 0.46 35.14 2.48
CA LEU A 3 0.40 33.91 3.24
C LEU A 3 0.40 32.77 2.22
N SER A 4 1.54 32.08 2.09
CA SER A 4 1.57 30.75 1.49
C SER A 4 0.67 29.89 2.38
N SER A 5 -0.55 29.60 1.92
CA SER A 5 -1.36 28.57 2.55
C SER A 5 -0.59 27.27 2.34
N ALA A 6 -0.06 26.70 3.42
CA ALA A 6 0.48 25.35 3.39
C ALA A 6 -0.56 24.44 2.73
N GLU A 7 -0.11 23.55 1.84
CA GLU A 7 -1.03 22.58 1.24
C GLU A 7 -1.71 21.77 2.35
N PRO A 8 -3.00 21.43 2.20
CA PRO A 8 -3.71 20.65 3.20
C PRO A 8 -3.02 19.31 3.46
N ASP A 9 -2.65 19.06 4.72
CA ASP A 9 -2.05 17.79 5.14
C ASP A 9 -3.09 16.66 5.29
N TYR A 10 -2.59 15.46 5.56
CA TYR A 10 -3.39 14.25 5.76
C TYR A 10 -4.37 14.26 6.95
N LEU A 11 -4.37 15.29 7.80
CA LEU A 11 -5.36 15.50 8.86
C LEU A 11 -6.43 16.52 8.46
N SER A 12 -6.17 17.33 7.44
CA SER A 12 -7.09 18.36 6.95
C SER A 12 -8.41 17.80 6.43
N GLU A 13 -9.48 18.60 6.52
CA GLU A 13 -10.82 18.29 6.03
C GLU A 13 -10.93 18.30 4.49
N ASN A 14 -9.95 18.88 3.79
CA ASN A 14 -9.89 18.97 2.33
C ASN A 14 -8.69 18.23 1.71
N TRP A 15 -8.04 17.34 2.46
CA TRP A 15 -6.87 16.58 2.03
C TRP A 15 -7.11 15.82 0.71
N CYS A 16 -6.16 15.94 -0.22
CA CYS A 16 -6.22 15.34 -1.56
C CYS A 16 -7.48 15.69 -2.36
N GLY A 17 -8.09 16.85 -2.09
CA GLY A 17 -9.30 17.32 -2.79
C GLY A 17 -10.59 16.63 -2.35
N LEU A 18 -10.56 15.81 -1.29
CA LEU A 18 -11.74 15.16 -0.73
C LEU A 18 -12.34 15.98 0.41
N LYS A 19 -13.68 15.99 0.52
CA LYS A 19 -14.40 16.56 1.68
C LYS A 19 -14.50 15.52 2.79
N TRP A 20 -13.50 15.48 3.66
CA TRP A 20 -13.47 14.62 4.83
C TRP A 20 -14.40 15.14 5.92
N SER A 21 -15.15 14.25 6.57
CA SER A 21 -15.93 14.60 7.74
C SER A 21 -15.03 15.00 8.91
N SER A 22 -15.61 15.69 9.90
CA SER A 22 -15.00 15.77 11.22
C SER A 22 -14.70 14.37 11.78
N TRP A 23 -13.70 14.29 12.65
CA TRP A 23 -13.28 13.05 13.27
C TRP A 23 -14.33 12.54 14.26
N VAL A 24 -14.65 11.24 14.17
CA VAL A 24 -15.64 10.56 15.00
C VAL A 24 -14.94 9.53 15.88
N LYS A 25 -14.95 9.77 17.20
CA LYS A 25 -14.37 8.86 18.19
C LYS A 25 -15.09 7.51 18.20
N HIS A 26 -14.34 6.41 18.19
CA HIS A 26 -14.94 5.06 18.18
C HIS A 26 -15.79 4.81 19.43
N LYS A 27 -15.36 5.32 20.60
CA LYS A 27 -16.11 5.22 21.86
C LYS A 27 -17.47 5.93 21.82
N ASN A 28 -17.58 7.05 21.11
CA ASN A 28 -18.81 7.87 21.02
C ASN A 28 -19.55 7.70 19.69
N PHE A 29 -19.19 6.68 18.92
CA PHE A 29 -19.65 6.52 17.54
C PHE A 29 -21.17 6.55 17.39
N ARG A 30 -21.93 6.00 18.34
CA ARG A 30 -23.40 6.01 18.26
C ARG A 30 -23.97 7.44 18.19
N ASN A 31 -23.37 8.36 18.92
CA ASN A 31 -23.82 9.76 19.00
C ASN A 31 -23.33 10.56 17.78
N ASP A 32 -22.10 10.27 17.34
CA ASP A 32 -21.39 11.14 16.39
C ASP A 32 -21.36 10.58 14.96
N SER A 33 -21.82 9.34 14.74
CA SER A 33 -21.83 8.70 13.41
C SER A 33 -22.65 9.45 12.36
N ALA A 34 -23.50 10.40 12.78
CA ALA A 34 -24.23 11.30 11.89
C ALA A 34 -23.30 12.09 10.96
N HIS A 35 -22.07 12.40 11.40
CA HIS A 35 -21.06 13.11 10.63
C HIS A 35 -20.46 12.27 9.49
N LEU A 36 -20.53 10.94 9.58
CA LEU A 36 -19.97 10.07 8.54
C LEU A 36 -20.94 9.92 7.34
N PRO A 37 -20.42 9.90 6.11
CA PRO A 37 -21.21 9.70 4.90
C PRO A 37 -22.06 8.42 4.94
N LYS A 38 -23.32 8.54 4.48
CA LYS A 38 -24.25 7.41 4.27
C LYS A 38 -24.11 6.79 2.86
N PHE A 39 -22.97 6.97 2.22
CA PHE A 39 -22.70 6.58 0.83
C PHE A 39 -21.35 5.86 0.72
N PRO A 40 -21.08 5.17 -0.41
CA PRO A 40 -19.75 4.67 -0.76
C PRO A 40 -18.67 5.74 -0.68
N GLY A 41 -17.46 5.32 -0.33
CA GLY A 41 -16.41 6.30 -0.08
C GLY A 41 -15.15 5.74 0.52
N LEU A 42 -14.33 6.66 1.00
CA LEU A 42 -13.06 6.41 1.67
C LEU A 42 -13.22 6.75 3.15
N TYR A 43 -12.36 6.15 3.97
CA TYR A 43 -12.24 6.47 5.38
C TYR A 43 -10.79 6.39 5.82
N ARG A 44 -10.46 7.17 6.83
CA ARG A 44 -9.17 7.17 7.50
C ARG A 44 -9.38 7.02 9.00
N VAL A 45 -8.44 6.34 9.66
CA VAL A 45 -8.44 6.08 11.09
C VAL A 45 -7.13 6.60 11.66
N ARG A 46 -7.19 7.26 12.81
CA ARG A 46 -6.02 7.70 13.57
C ARG A 46 -6.15 7.34 15.05
N VAL A 47 -5.05 7.42 15.78
CA VAL A 47 -5.06 7.41 17.25
C VAL A 47 -5.62 8.76 17.72
N ILE A 48 -6.47 8.75 18.74
CA ILE A 48 -6.97 9.96 19.39
C ILE A 48 -5.78 10.75 19.95
N ASP A 49 -5.78 12.06 19.73
CA ASP A 49 -4.70 12.98 20.09
C ASP A 49 -3.34 12.66 19.43
N GLY A 50 -3.32 11.72 18.48
CA GLY A 50 -2.16 11.40 17.66
C GLY A 50 -2.09 12.23 16.38
N ASP A 51 -0.88 12.37 15.86
CA ASP A 51 -0.56 13.11 14.63
C ASP A 51 -0.45 12.22 13.39
N SER A 52 -0.77 10.93 13.50
CA SER A 52 -0.49 9.93 12.46
C SER A 52 -1.72 9.09 12.12
N LEU A 53 -1.87 8.72 10.84
CA LEU A 53 -2.92 7.81 10.40
C LEU A 53 -2.49 6.35 10.64
N VAL A 54 -3.38 5.56 11.23
CA VAL A 54 -3.14 4.12 11.45
C VAL A 54 -3.72 3.25 10.35
N TYR A 55 -4.74 3.74 9.65
CA TYR A 55 -5.38 3.01 8.56
C TYR A 55 -6.08 3.95 7.57
N ILE A 56 -6.00 3.63 6.29
CA ILE A 56 -6.83 4.22 5.23
C ILE A 56 -7.54 3.06 4.53
N GLY A 57 -8.81 3.24 4.20
CA GLY A 57 -9.63 2.22 3.57
C GLY A 57 -10.72 2.77 2.67
N GLN A 58 -11.31 1.88 1.86
CA GLN A 58 -12.47 2.18 1.03
C GLN A 58 -13.66 1.24 1.30
N THR A 59 -14.84 1.67 0.89
CA THR A 59 -16.00 0.78 0.85
C THR A 59 -16.97 1.11 -0.27
N GLY A 60 -17.50 0.07 -0.91
CA GLY A 60 -18.68 0.15 -1.79
C GLY A 60 -20.02 0.11 -1.05
N ARG A 61 -20.00 -0.10 0.28
CA ARG A 61 -21.18 0.08 1.17
C ARG A 61 -21.21 1.53 1.66
N THR A 62 -21.97 1.84 2.71
CA THR A 62 -21.86 3.16 3.32
C THR A 62 -20.63 3.24 4.22
N VAL A 63 -19.89 4.35 4.16
CA VAL A 63 -18.74 4.61 5.06
C VAL A 63 -19.16 4.43 6.52
N ARG A 64 -20.30 5.02 6.91
CA ARG A 64 -20.87 4.87 8.25
C ARG A 64 -21.07 3.41 8.66
N LYS A 65 -21.66 2.57 7.80
CA LYS A 65 -21.87 1.15 8.12
C LYS A 65 -20.54 0.41 8.26
N ARG A 66 -19.58 0.68 7.38
CA ARG A 66 -18.26 0.06 7.44
C ARG A 66 -17.51 0.41 8.74
N GLN A 67 -17.58 1.66 9.18
CA GLN A 67 -17.01 2.08 10.47
C GLN A 67 -17.72 1.46 11.67
N SER A 68 -19.06 1.38 11.64
CA SER A 68 -19.83 0.70 12.69
C SER A 68 -19.43 -0.77 12.83
N GLU A 69 -19.29 -1.49 11.70
CA GLU A 69 -18.82 -2.87 11.68
C GLU A 69 -17.41 -3.00 12.27
N LEU A 70 -16.48 -2.12 11.88
CA LEU A 70 -15.11 -2.11 12.41
C LEU A 70 -15.09 -1.96 13.94
N ILE A 71 -15.85 -1.00 14.47
CA ILE A 71 -15.91 -0.71 15.91
C ILE A 71 -16.49 -1.88 16.70
N VAL A 72 -17.49 -2.57 16.15
CA VAL A 72 -18.06 -3.77 16.80
C VAL A 72 -17.00 -4.86 17.00
N TYR A 73 -16.07 -5.02 16.06
CA TYR A 73 -14.99 -6.01 16.19
C TYR A 73 -13.92 -5.65 17.22
N LEU A 74 -13.86 -4.39 17.68
CA LEU A 74 -12.90 -3.93 18.69
C LEU A 74 -13.47 -3.97 20.12
N LYS A 75 -14.72 -4.41 20.31
CA LYS A 75 -15.39 -4.38 21.62
C LYS A 75 -14.91 -5.42 22.62
N ASP A 76 -14.33 -6.52 22.15
CA ASP A 76 -13.86 -7.62 22.99
C ASP A 76 -12.34 -7.50 23.16
N PRO A 77 -11.85 -6.90 24.27
CA PRO A 77 -10.42 -6.71 24.49
C PRO A 77 -9.69 -8.01 24.80
N GLU A 78 -10.39 -9.08 25.19
CA GLU A 78 -9.75 -10.36 25.52
C GLU A 78 -9.52 -11.23 24.27
N LYS A 79 -10.16 -10.88 23.15
CA LYS A 79 -10.23 -11.74 21.98
C LYS A 79 -10.04 -11.00 20.67
N MET A 80 -8.85 -11.16 20.09
CA MET A 80 -8.56 -10.64 18.76
C MET A 80 -9.63 -11.09 17.74
N PRO A 81 -10.22 -10.15 16.97
CA PRO A 81 -11.19 -10.50 15.94
C PRO A 81 -10.53 -11.28 14.79
N PHE A 82 -11.35 -12.00 14.01
CA PHE A 82 -10.86 -12.62 12.77
C PHE A 82 -10.55 -11.56 11.71
N ASN A 83 -9.78 -11.93 10.68
CA ASN A 83 -9.42 -11.04 9.59
C ASN A 83 -10.61 -10.68 8.67
N ASP A 84 -11.58 -11.56 8.53
CA ASP A 84 -12.84 -11.29 7.83
C ASP A 84 -13.95 -10.94 8.83
N PRO A 85 -14.91 -10.08 8.43
CA PRO A 85 -15.05 -9.39 7.15
C PRO A 85 -14.29 -8.05 7.07
N HIS A 86 -13.50 -7.71 8.10
CA HIS A 86 -12.77 -6.46 8.16
C HIS A 86 -11.28 -6.68 8.42
N THR A 87 -10.48 -6.63 7.36
CA THR A 87 -9.03 -6.93 7.38
C THR A 87 -8.22 -6.05 8.31
N ALA A 88 -8.70 -4.83 8.59
CA ALA A 88 -8.08 -3.90 9.55
C ALA A 88 -8.36 -4.24 11.03
N ALA A 89 -9.46 -4.94 11.36
CA ALA A 89 -9.90 -5.14 12.74
C ALA A 89 -8.86 -5.81 13.66
N PRO A 90 -8.24 -6.95 13.29
CA PRO A 90 -7.22 -7.56 14.14
C PRO A 90 -5.97 -6.69 14.33
N ASN A 91 -5.64 -5.80 13.38
CA ASN A 91 -4.47 -4.91 13.49
C ASN A 91 -4.77 -3.79 14.50
N LEU A 92 -5.93 -3.12 14.37
CA LEU A 92 -6.34 -2.10 15.33
C LEU A 92 -6.49 -2.69 16.74
N TRP A 93 -7.03 -3.90 16.86
CA TRP A 93 -7.09 -4.61 18.15
C TRP A 93 -5.71 -4.84 18.74
N ALA A 94 -4.73 -5.29 17.95
CA ALA A 94 -3.37 -5.56 18.44
C ALA A 94 -2.69 -4.29 18.96
N TRP A 95 -2.85 -3.16 18.24
CA TRP A 95 -2.34 -1.86 18.69
C TRP A 95 -3.08 -1.33 19.92
N ALA A 96 -4.39 -1.56 20.04
CA ALA A 96 -5.14 -1.19 21.24
C ALA A 96 -4.70 -2.01 22.47
N ASP A 97 -4.49 -3.32 22.31
CA ASP A 97 -4.04 -4.21 23.38
C ASP A 97 -2.59 -3.94 23.80
N ALA A 98 -1.71 -3.69 22.83
CA ALA A 98 -0.29 -3.46 23.09
C ALA A 98 0.01 -2.08 23.68
N GLU A 99 -0.57 -1.03 23.09
CA GLU A 99 -0.18 0.37 23.33
C GLU A 99 -1.29 1.20 23.98
N GLY A 100 -2.45 0.59 24.27
CA GLY A 100 -3.61 1.30 24.82
C GLY A 100 -4.25 2.28 23.83
N PHE A 101 -4.02 2.11 22.53
CA PHE A 101 -4.52 3.05 21.52
C PHE A 101 -6.05 3.12 21.50
N GLU A 102 -6.53 4.36 21.45
CA GLU A 102 -7.92 4.68 21.20
C GLU A 102 -8.03 5.34 19.84
N PHE A 103 -9.07 5.00 19.08
CA PHE A 103 -9.17 5.39 17.68
C PHE A 103 -10.35 6.33 17.40
N GLU A 104 -10.18 7.12 16.35
CA GLU A 104 -11.23 7.89 15.71
C GLU A 104 -11.13 7.80 14.19
N SER A 105 -12.27 8.01 13.52
CA SER A 105 -12.36 7.90 12.07
C SER A 105 -12.93 9.14 11.43
N SER A 106 -12.45 9.46 10.24
CA SER A 106 -13.04 10.44 9.33
C SER A 106 -13.39 9.76 8.01
N GLY A 107 -14.44 10.23 7.34
CA GLY A 107 -14.96 9.63 6.12
C GLY A 107 -15.23 10.66 5.04
N ALA A 108 -14.94 10.30 3.79
CA ALA A 108 -15.26 11.11 2.62
C ALA A 108 -16.18 10.32 1.68
N PHE A 109 -17.24 10.95 1.19
CA PHE A 109 -18.01 10.41 0.07
C PHE A 109 -17.12 10.39 -1.17
N PHE A 110 -17.19 9.32 -1.94
CA PHE A 110 -16.52 9.23 -3.22
C PHE A 110 -17.38 8.47 -4.21
N GLU A 111 -17.81 9.20 -5.23
CA GLU A 111 -18.56 8.65 -6.34
C GLU A 111 -17.59 7.94 -7.29
N GLY A 112 -17.96 6.72 -7.70
CA GLY A 112 -17.14 5.96 -8.62
C GLY A 112 -17.35 4.45 -8.48
N THR A 113 -16.70 3.73 -9.39
CA THR A 113 -16.67 2.28 -9.37
C THR A 113 -15.81 1.76 -8.22
N LYS A 114 -15.77 0.44 -8.04
CA LYS A 114 -14.81 -0.19 -7.13
C LYS A 114 -13.36 0.16 -7.53
N GLN A 115 -13.08 0.19 -8.83
CA GLN A 115 -11.74 0.47 -9.34
C GLN A 115 -11.31 1.90 -9.03
N ASP A 116 -12.22 2.87 -9.18
CA ASP A 116 -11.93 4.27 -8.87
C ASP A 116 -11.62 4.46 -7.38
N ARG A 117 -12.38 3.79 -6.49
CA ARG A 117 -12.12 3.84 -5.04
C ARG A 117 -10.80 3.20 -4.65
N GLU A 118 -10.44 2.06 -5.24
CA GLU A 118 -9.16 1.40 -4.97
C GLU A 118 -7.97 2.21 -5.51
N GLY A 119 -8.13 2.86 -6.67
CA GLY A 119 -7.15 3.83 -7.17
C GLY A 119 -6.99 5.05 -6.27
N MET A 120 -8.11 5.62 -5.80
CA MET A 120 -8.08 6.74 -4.85
C MET A 120 -7.49 6.34 -3.50
N GLU A 121 -7.80 5.13 -2.99
CA GLU A 121 -7.17 4.58 -1.78
C GLU A 121 -5.65 4.46 -1.94
N ALA A 122 -5.18 3.94 -3.08
CA ALA A 122 -3.75 3.85 -3.37
C ALA A 122 -3.08 5.23 -3.42
N TYR A 123 -3.73 6.20 -4.07
CA TYR A 123 -3.26 7.59 -4.12
C TYR A 123 -3.16 8.21 -2.73
N LEU A 124 -4.20 8.09 -1.89
CA LEU A 124 -4.18 8.60 -0.52
C LEU A 124 -3.08 7.98 0.33
N LEU A 125 -2.89 6.66 0.23
CA LEU A 125 -1.81 5.97 0.94
C LEU A 125 -0.43 6.46 0.50
N TRP A 126 -0.24 6.69 -0.81
CA TRP A 126 1.02 7.24 -1.33
C TRP A 126 1.26 8.68 -0.85
N GLN A 127 0.25 9.55 -0.92
CA GLN A 127 0.35 10.93 -0.41
C GLN A 127 0.67 10.96 1.08
N TYR A 128 0.01 10.12 1.88
CA TYR A 128 0.32 9.98 3.29
C TYR A 128 1.78 9.57 3.52
N ARG A 129 2.32 8.63 2.74
CA ARG A 129 3.72 8.22 2.86
C ARG A 129 4.69 9.33 2.46
N LEU A 130 4.36 10.15 1.46
CA LEU A 130 5.16 11.33 1.09
C LEU A 130 5.21 12.38 2.20
N GLU A 131 4.09 12.62 2.86
CA GLU A 131 3.93 13.62 3.93
C GLU A 131 4.53 13.15 5.27
N SER A 132 4.26 11.90 5.67
CA SER A 132 4.70 11.33 6.97
C SER A 132 6.05 10.59 6.92
N GLY A 133 6.56 10.30 5.73
CA GLY A 133 7.76 9.50 5.52
C GLY A 133 7.58 8.00 5.79
N ASN A 134 6.41 7.53 6.23
CA ASN A 134 6.15 6.15 6.61
C ASN A 134 4.76 5.67 6.17
N SER A 135 4.57 4.36 6.04
CA SER A 135 3.23 3.78 5.89
C SER A 135 2.42 3.82 7.18
N THR A 136 1.10 3.81 7.02
CA THR A 136 0.17 3.54 8.13
C THR A 136 0.42 2.15 8.73
N GLN A 137 0.19 1.97 10.02
CA GLN A 137 0.53 0.73 10.73
C GLN A 137 -0.36 -0.46 10.37
N CYS A 138 -1.53 -0.24 9.75
CA CYS A 138 -2.52 -1.28 9.46
C CYS A 138 -2.83 -1.50 7.97
N ASN A 139 -2.09 -0.86 7.05
CA ASN A 139 -2.17 -1.14 5.61
C ASN A 139 -1.03 -2.07 5.14
N PHE A 140 -1.05 -2.49 3.88
CA PHE A 140 0.01 -3.30 3.24
C PHE A 140 0.31 -4.66 3.89
N GLY A 141 -0.51 -5.10 4.83
CA GLY A 141 -0.24 -6.30 5.63
C GLY A 141 0.74 -6.06 6.77
N ARG A 142 1.04 -4.79 7.11
CA ARG A 142 1.71 -4.41 8.35
C ARG A 142 0.90 -4.86 9.55
N PHE A 143 1.60 -5.20 10.63
CA PHE A 143 1.01 -5.69 11.87
C PHE A 143 1.87 -5.33 13.07
N HIS A 144 1.32 -5.36 14.28
CA HIS A 144 2.12 -5.16 15.48
C HIS A 144 3.21 -6.23 15.59
N GLU A 145 4.45 -5.83 15.92
CA GLU A 145 5.60 -6.74 15.97
C GLU A 145 5.47 -7.82 17.05
N ASP A 146 4.80 -7.53 18.16
CA ASP A 146 4.59 -8.50 19.24
C ASP A 146 3.36 -9.41 19.07
N TYR A 147 2.69 -9.41 17.91
CA TYR A 147 1.45 -10.18 17.74
C TYR A 147 1.45 -11.01 16.45
N LEU A 148 0.79 -12.15 16.50
CA LEU A 148 0.35 -12.89 15.32
C LEU A 148 -1.05 -12.46 14.93
N LYS A 149 -1.26 -12.22 13.63
CA LYS A 149 -2.56 -11.81 13.10
C LYS A 149 -3.53 -12.99 13.02
N SER A 150 -4.77 -12.78 13.46
CA SER A 150 -5.86 -13.73 13.19
C SER A 150 -6.02 -13.98 11.69
N ARG A 151 -6.39 -15.21 11.32
CA ARG A 151 -6.75 -15.56 9.94
C ARG A 151 -8.25 -15.37 9.73
N ASN A 152 -8.76 -15.81 8.59
CA ASN A 152 -10.20 -15.80 8.33
C ASN A 152 -10.91 -16.80 9.26
N LYS A 153 -12.17 -16.52 9.60
CA LYS A 153 -13.01 -17.34 10.49
C LYS A 153 -13.08 -18.80 10.06
N SER A 154 -13.08 -19.06 8.75
CA SER A 154 -13.08 -20.41 8.18
C SER A 154 -11.87 -21.27 8.60
N SER A 155 -10.74 -20.64 8.94
CA SER A 155 -9.55 -21.36 9.42
C SER A 155 -9.59 -21.69 10.92
N GLY A 156 -10.50 -21.07 11.68
CA GLY A 156 -10.54 -21.18 13.14
C GLY A 156 -9.36 -20.54 13.89
N PHE A 157 -8.31 -20.12 13.19
CA PHE A 157 -7.09 -19.60 13.80
C PHE A 157 -7.25 -18.16 14.27
N ARG A 158 -7.17 -17.97 15.59
CA ARG A 158 -7.10 -16.65 16.23
C ARG A 158 -5.66 -16.32 16.57
N GLY A 159 -5.28 -15.09 16.22
CA GLY A 159 -4.02 -14.51 16.59
C GLY A 159 -3.97 -14.12 18.07
N GLY A 160 -2.84 -13.58 18.48
CA GLY A 160 -2.57 -13.19 19.86
C GLY A 160 -1.14 -12.70 20.01
N LYS A 161 -0.79 -12.35 21.25
CA LYS A 161 0.57 -11.91 21.59
C LYS A 161 1.57 -13.04 21.37
N LEU A 162 2.69 -12.73 20.75
CA LEU A 162 3.83 -13.62 20.62
C LEU A 162 4.47 -13.85 22.00
N THR A 163 4.99 -15.06 22.21
CA THR A 163 5.71 -15.44 23.44
C THR A 163 7.17 -15.73 23.11
N GLY A 164 8.05 -15.70 24.12
CA GLY A 164 9.45 -16.09 23.92
C GLY A 164 10.34 -15.08 23.20
N GLY A 165 9.92 -13.81 23.07
CA GLY A 165 10.72 -12.73 22.49
C GLY A 165 10.78 -12.72 20.95
N GLU A 166 10.00 -13.58 20.29
CA GLU A 166 9.84 -13.54 18.83
C GLU A 166 9.17 -12.23 18.37
N LYS A 167 9.60 -11.72 17.21
CA LYS A 167 9.02 -10.54 16.58
C LYS A 167 8.40 -10.91 15.23
N ASN A 168 7.19 -10.42 14.98
CA ASN A 168 6.50 -10.53 13.72
C ASN A 168 7.17 -9.60 12.69
N ALA A 169 7.69 -10.19 11.62
CA ALA A 169 8.31 -9.45 10.51
C ALA A 169 7.37 -8.41 9.85
N ALA A 170 6.04 -8.56 9.97
CA ALA A 170 5.09 -7.56 9.50
C ALA A 170 5.10 -6.24 10.30
N GLY A 171 5.75 -6.21 11.47
CA GLY A 171 5.99 -5.00 12.25
C GLY A 171 7.26 -4.25 11.89
N GLY A 172 8.02 -4.73 10.91
CA GLY A 172 9.25 -4.09 10.45
C GLY A 172 9.07 -2.68 9.90
N PRO A 173 10.17 -1.95 9.63
CA PRO A 173 10.13 -0.59 9.11
C PRO A 173 9.40 -0.48 7.77
N SER A 174 8.89 0.71 7.46
CA SER A 174 8.37 1.03 6.13
C SER A 174 9.53 1.19 5.15
N ALA A 175 9.29 0.92 3.86
CA ALA A 175 10.17 1.41 2.81
C ALA A 175 10.02 2.94 2.66
N PRO A 176 11.06 3.66 2.21
CA PRO A 176 10.90 5.05 1.82
C PRO A 176 9.80 5.21 0.75
N PRO A 177 9.00 6.31 0.79
CA PRO A 177 8.03 6.59 -0.26
C PRO A 177 8.73 6.83 -1.60
N LEU A 178 8.18 6.28 -2.67
CA LEU A 178 8.63 6.64 -4.01
C LEU A 178 8.19 8.08 -4.33
N ARG A 179 9.07 8.84 -4.99
CA ARG A 179 8.83 10.24 -5.34
C ARG A 179 8.69 10.38 -6.84
N LEU A 180 7.67 11.12 -7.27
CA LEU A 180 7.49 11.44 -8.67
C LEU A 180 8.56 12.45 -9.09
N LYS A 181 9.27 12.16 -10.17
CA LYS A 181 10.10 13.14 -10.88
C LYS A 181 9.19 14.16 -11.56
N ALA A 182 9.56 15.44 -11.55
CA ALA A 182 8.81 16.46 -12.28
C ALA A 182 8.59 16.02 -13.74
N ASP A 183 7.33 16.07 -14.18
CA ASP A 183 6.88 15.65 -15.52
C ASP A 183 7.11 14.18 -15.91
N GLY A 184 7.51 13.32 -14.96
CA GLY A 184 7.75 11.90 -15.22
C GLY A 184 6.47 11.13 -15.57
N MET A 185 6.49 10.43 -16.69
CA MET A 185 5.39 9.60 -17.19
C MET A 185 5.56 8.13 -16.79
N PRO A 186 4.46 7.37 -16.60
CA PRO A 186 4.57 5.98 -16.15
C PRO A 186 5.32 5.00 -17.07
N ALA A 187 5.59 5.39 -18.32
CA ALA A 187 6.38 4.61 -19.26
C ALA A 187 7.88 5.00 -19.29
N ASP A 188 8.25 6.09 -18.62
CA ASP A 188 9.61 6.63 -18.67
C ASP A 188 10.61 5.65 -18.03
N PRO A 189 11.87 5.60 -18.51
CA PRO A 189 12.90 4.70 -18.01
C PRO A 189 13.30 4.99 -16.56
N ASP A 190 13.04 6.21 -16.07
CA ASP A 190 13.35 6.65 -14.70
C ASP A 190 12.09 7.01 -13.88
N TRP A 191 10.92 6.51 -14.29
CA TRP A 191 9.66 6.82 -13.61
C TRP A 191 9.74 6.49 -12.11
N MET A 192 9.34 7.48 -11.29
CA MET A 192 9.39 7.42 -9.82
C MET A 192 10.81 7.27 -9.24
N ASN A 193 11.83 7.79 -9.97
CA ASN A 193 13.25 7.67 -9.66
C ASN A 193 13.75 6.22 -9.57
N LEU A 194 13.11 5.32 -10.31
CA LEU A 194 13.52 3.92 -10.42
C LEU A 194 14.15 3.68 -11.78
N SER A 195 15.31 3.03 -11.82
CA SER A 195 15.98 2.66 -13.08
C SER A 195 15.32 1.43 -13.69
N TRP A 196 14.23 1.65 -14.42
CA TRP A 196 13.49 0.58 -15.08
C TRP A 196 14.30 -0.01 -16.25
N SER A 197 14.20 -1.32 -16.45
CA SER A 197 14.74 -1.98 -17.64
C SER A 197 14.10 -1.45 -18.90
N GLU A 198 14.81 -1.54 -20.03
CA GLU A 198 14.22 -1.29 -21.33
C GLU A 198 12.97 -2.15 -21.55
N PRO A 199 11.90 -1.61 -22.17
CA PRO A 199 10.70 -2.38 -22.46
C PRO A 199 10.95 -3.50 -23.46
N GLU A 200 10.61 -4.73 -23.09
CA GLU A 200 10.74 -5.92 -23.95
C GLU A 200 9.39 -6.59 -24.19
N ILE A 201 9.24 -7.32 -25.31
CA ILE A 201 8.03 -8.08 -25.59
C ILE A 201 7.83 -9.16 -24.50
N LEU A 202 6.62 -9.25 -23.95
CA LEU A 202 6.29 -10.27 -22.95
C LEU A 202 6.12 -11.64 -23.59
N ASN A 203 7.22 -12.36 -23.80
CA ASN A 203 7.23 -13.70 -24.36
C ASN A 203 8.25 -14.60 -23.63
N LYS A 204 8.21 -15.91 -23.89
CA LYS A 204 9.08 -16.87 -23.20
C LYS A 204 10.58 -16.68 -23.46
N GLU A 205 10.95 -16.11 -24.61
CA GLU A 205 12.36 -15.95 -24.98
C GLU A 205 13.00 -14.85 -24.13
N ASN A 206 12.38 -13.67 -24.13
CA ASN A 206 12.83 -12.50 -23.38
C ASN A 206 12.82 -12.74 -21.85
N LEU A 207 11.96 -13.64 -21.37
CA LEU A 207 11.88 -13.95 -19.93
C LEU A 207 13.00 -14.87 -19.41
N LYS A 208 13.82 -15.47 -20.28
CA LYS A 208 14.93 -16.35 -19.84
C LYS A 208 16.00 -15.57 -19.06
N GLU A 209 16.30 -14.36 -19.52
CA GLU A 209 17.35 -13.50 -18.97
C GLU A 209 16.92 -12.77 -17.69
N ILE A 210 15.61 -12.71 -17.42
CA ILE A 210 15.10 -12.04 -16.21
C ILE A 210 15.46 -12.84 -14.96
N PRO A 211 16.12 -12.25 -13.95
CA PRO A 211 16.43 -12.95 -12.70
C PRO A 211 15.20 -13.43 -11.92
N GLY A 212 15.40 -14.43 -11.07
CA GLY A 212 14.39 -14.97 -10.16
C GLY A 212 14.19 -14.15 -8.88
N GLU A 213 14.48 -12.86 -8.92
CA GLU A 213 14.61 -11.98 -7.76
C GLU A 213 13.35 -11.16 -7.47
N PRO A 214 13.24 -10.53 -6.28
CA PRO A 214 12.20 -9.55 -6.01
C PRO A 214 12.28 -8.35 -6.95
N ALA A 215 11.11 -7.96 -7.47
CA ALA A 215 11.02 -6.89 -8.44
C ALA A 215 9.70 -6.14 -8.33
N LEU A 216 9.74 -4.87 -8.73
CA LEU A 216 8.58 -4.16 -9.25
C LEU A 216 8.55 -4.37 -10.76
N TYR A 217 7.36 -4.44 -11.35
CA TYR A 217 7.22 -4.61 -12.78
C TYR A 217 6.01 -3.87 -13.31
N ARG A 218 6.10 -3.46 -14.57
CA ARG A 218 5.01 -2.87 -15.34
C ARG A 218 4.79 -3.66 -16.62
N ILE A 219 3.53 -3.80 -17.01
CA ILE A 219 3.12 -4.33 -18.32
C ILE A 219 2.49 -3.19 -19.08
N MET A 220 2.92 -3.01 -20.32
CA MET A 220 2.60 -1.84 -21.13
C MET A 220 2.04 -2.25 -22.48
N ASN A 221 1.18 -1.40 -23.02
CA ASN A 221 0.68 -1.51 -24.38
C ASN A 221 1.82 -1.24 -25.39
N ARG A 222 2.07 -2.13 -26.34
CA ARG A 222 3.16 -1.92 -27.33
C ARG A 222 2.93 -0.70 -28.24
N LYS A 223 1.68 -0.36 -28.57
CA LYS A 223 1.35 0.68 -29.55
C LYS A 223 1.47 2.10 -29.00
N CYS A 224 1.01 2.30 -27.75
CA CYS A 224 0.94 3.62 -27.14
C CYS A 224 1.75 3.77 -25.85
N SER A 225 2.42 2.70 -25.40
CA SER A 225 3.19 2.67 -24.17
C SER A 225 2.40 2.99 -22.90
N ASP A 226 1.06 2.93 -22.92
CA ASP A 226 0.25 3.06 -21.70
C ASP A 226 0.53 1.87 -20.76
N VAL A 227 0.66 2.15 -19.47
CA VAL A 227 0.82 1.11 -18.45
C VAL A 227 -0.52 0.44 -18.20
N LEU A 228 -0.57 -0.85 -18.48
CA LEU A 228 -1.77 -1.70 -18.40
C LEU A 228 -1.88 -2.42 -17.05
N TYR A 229 -0.75 -2.66 -16.38
CA TYR A 229 -0.67 -3.31 -15.08
C TYR A 229 0.63 -2.93 -14.36
N ILE A 230 0.53 -2.71 -13.06
CA ILE A 230 1.66 -2.51 -12.15
C ILE A 230 1.63 -3.62 -11.11
N GLY A 231 2.78 -4.22 -10.83
CA GLY A 231 2.87 -5.29 -9.85
C GLY A 231 4.18 -5.34 -9.09
N GLN A 232 4.16 -6.11 -8.01
CA GLN A 232 5.35 -6.56 -7.29
C GLN A 232 5.41 -8.09 -7.22
N THR A 233 6.62 -8.60 -7.01
CA THR A 233 6.84 -10.03 -6.81
C THR A 233 8.14 -10.28 -6.04
N LYS A 234 8.24 -11.46 -5.41
CA LYS A 234 9.51 -11.98 -4.86
C LYS A 234 10.33 -12.76 -5.89
N ASN A 235 9.74 -13.05 -7.05
CA ASN A 235 10.39 -13.76 -8.14
C ASN A 235 9.86 -13.23 -9.48
N ALA A 236 10.65 -12.37 -10.14
CA ALA A 236 10.28 -11.67 -11.37
C ALA A 236 10.00 -12.64 -12.51
N ARG A 237 10.94 -13.55 -12.80
CA ARG A 237 10.81 -14.56 -13.86
C ARG A 237 9.52 -15.37 -13.75
N ALA A 238 9.26 -15.95 -12.58
CA ALA A 238 8.08 -16.80 -12.38
C ALA A 238 6.77 -16.01 -12.57
N ARG A 239 6.70 -14.80 -12.02
CA ARG A 239 5.51 -13.95 -12.09
C ARG A 239 5.22 -13.47 -13.51
N LEU A 240 6.25 -13.01 -14.23
CA LEU A 240 6.11 -12.58 -15.62
C LEU A 240 5.78 -13.77 -16.55
N THR A 241 6.30 -14.96 -16.27
CA THR A 241 5.91 -16.20 -16.97
C THR A 241 4.42 -16.54 -16.77
N THR A 242 3.85 -16.24 -15.61
CA THR A 242 2.39 -16.35 -15.41
C THR A 242 1.66 -15.32 -16.27
N HIS A 243 2.13 -14.07 -16.28
CA HIS A 243 1.52 -12.99 -17.05
C HIS A 243 1.63 -13.18 -18.57
N SER A 244 2.68 -13.83 -19.07
CA SER A 244 2.84 -14.13 -20.50
C SER A 244 1.82 -15.16 -21.03
N LYS A 245 1.07 -15.82 -20.14
CA LYS A 245 0.00 -16.76 -20.49
C LYS A 245 -1.38 -16.09 -20.49
N TYR A 246 -1.45 -14.84 -20.07
CA TYR A 246 -2.70 -14.12 -19.99
C TYR A 246 -3.06 -13.47 -21.32
N ASP A 247 -4.36 -13.45 -21.65
CA ASP A 247 -4.87 -12.72 -22.82
C ASP A 247 -5.05 -11.24 -22.48
N TRP A 248 -4.05 -10.44 -22.84
CA TRP A 248 -4.04 -8.99 -22.61
C TRP A 248 -4.91 -8.21 -23.61
N GLU A 249 -5.64 -8.89 -24.52
CA GLU A 249 -6.40 -8.32 -25.64
C GLU A 249 -5.53 -7.63 -26.71
N GLU A 250 -4.22 -7.50 -26.46
CA GLU A 250 -3.24 -6.86 -27.32
C GLU A 250 -1.81 -7.35 -27.02
N GLU A 251 -0.87 -6.99 -27.89
CA GLU A 251 0.54 -7.29 -27.66
C GLU A 251 1.11 -6.32 -26.62
N VAL A 252 1.77 -6.89 -25.61
CA VAL A 252 2.26 -6.15 -24.46
C VAL A 252 3.77 -6.26 -24.29
N LEU A 253 4.34 -5.18 -23.80
CA LEU A 253 5.71 -5.09 -23.33
C LEU A 253 5.74 -5.27 -21.81
N PHE A 254 6.90 -5.62 -21.28
CA PHE A 254 7.17 -5.58 -19.84
C PHE A 254 8.46 -4.80 -19.57
N SER A 255 8.55 -4.24 -18.38
CA SER A 255 9.75 -3.58 -17.87
C SER A 255 9.82 -3.82 -16.37
N VAL A 256 11.02 -4.06 -15.85
CA VAL A 256 11.26 -4.45 -14.45
C VAL A 256 12.20 -3.48 -13.76
N TYR A 257 11.99 -3.32 -12.47
CA TYR A 257 12.97 -2.75 -11.54
C TYR A 257 13.30 -3.83 -10.50
N LEU A 258 14.50 -4.40 -10.60
CA LEU A 258 15.01 -5.37 -9.62
C LEU A 258 15.38 -4.62 -8.34
N LEU A 259 14.94 -5.12 -7.19
CA LEU A 259 15.28 -4.45 -5.93
C LEU A 259 16.74 -4.78 -5.55
N PRO A 260 17.60 -3.77 -5.38
CA PRO A 260 19.00 -3.99 -5.03
C PRO A 260 19.12 -4.68 -3.66
N GLY A 261 19.96 -5.72 -3.57
CA GLY A 261 20.34 -6.33 -2.28
C GLY A 261 19.61 -7.62 -1.89
N VAL A 262 18.96 -8.31 -2.83
CA VAL A 262 18.45 -9.69 -2.62
C VAL A 262 19.27 -10.67 -3.47
N SER A 263 20.56 -10.80 -3.16
CA SER A 263 21.35 -11.92 -3.65
C SER A 263 21.18 -13.09 -2.70
N ASP A 264 20.81 -14.27 -3.21
CA ASP A 264 21.26 -15.52 -2.58
C ASP A 264 22.79 -15.48 -2.61
N SER A 265 23.41 -15.55 -1.43
CA SER A 265 24.87 -15.55 -1.29
C SER A 265 25.49 -16.67 -2.13
N ASP A 266 26.34 -16.33 -3.10
CA ASP A 266 27.76 -16.70 -3.12
C ASP A 266 28.39 -16.39 -4.48
N SER A 267 29.22 -15.34 -4.52
CA SER A 267 30.60 -15.38 -5.05
C SER A 267 31.15 -13.95 -5.17
N ALA A 268 32.28 -13.72 -4.50
CA ALA A 268 32.98 -12.45 -4.44
C ALA A 268 33.74 -12.12 -5.74
N SER A 269 33.82 -10.83 -6.12
CA SER A 269 35.08 -10.05 -6.22
C SER A 269 34.89 -8.66 -6.87
N ASP A 270 35.12 -7.62 -6.04
CA ASP A 270 35.84 -6.35 -6.30
C ASP A 270 35.29 -5.27 -7.28
N PRO A 271 35.78 -3.99 -7.22
CA PRO A 271 34.90 -2.86 -6.93
C PRO A 271 34.98 -1.69 -7.93
N ASP A 272 34.16 -0.68 -7.63
CA ASP A 272 34.30 0.75 -7.97
C ASP A 272 33.59 1.29 -9.24
N ILE A 273 32.58 2.15 -9.00
CA ILE A 273 32.31 3.46 -9.62
C ILE A 273 31.03 4.05 -8.96
N GLY A 274 31.11 5.30 -8.51
CA GLY A 274 30.22 5.88 -7.49
C GLY A 274 28.98 6.69 -7.92
N SER A 275 28.24 7.05 -6.85
CA SER A 275 27.30 8.17 -6.60
C SER A 275 26.21 8.45 -7.65
N VAL A 276 24.90 8.37 -7.37
CA VAL A 276 24.13 9.02 -6.29
C VAL A 276 22.92 8.15 -5.91
N LEU A 277 23.03 7.28 -4.88
CA LEU A 277 21.91 6.53 -4.26
C LEU A 277 22.17 6.26 -2.75
N SER A 278 22.89 7.15 -2.06
CA SER A 278 23.53 6.87 -0.76
C SER A 278 22.62 6.77 0.47
N ASP A 279 21.29 6.70 0.33
CA ASP A 279 20.38 6.55 1.48
C ASP A 279 19.92 5.10 1.72
N PHE A 280 20.48 4.14 0.97
CA PHE A 280 20.32 2.71 1.28
C PHE A 280 21.59 2.17 1.95
N PRO A 281 21.51 1.56 3.15
CA PRO A 281 22.67 0.95 3.79
C PRO A 281 23.17 -0.23 2.94
N THR A 282 24.34 -0.04 2.32
CA THR A 282 25.00 -1.00 1.41
C THR A 282 25.87 -2.02 2.15
N ASN A 283 25.37 -2.63 3.23
CA ASN A 283 26.00 -3.83 3.77
C ASN A 283 25.02 -4.66 4.61
N LYS A 284 24.95 -5.96 4.28
CA LYS A 284 23.95 -6.99 4.66
C LYS A 284 22.69 -6.97 3.79
N SER A 285 22.34 -8.15 3.28
CA SER A 285 21.06 -8.46 2.64
C SER A 285 19.94 -7.75 3.38
N VAL A 286 19.38 -6.69 2.77
CA VAL A 286 18.23 -6.03 3.36
C VAL A 286 17.12 -7.05 3.26
N LEU A 287 16.70 -7.61 4.40
CA LEU A 287 15.52 -8.47 4.47
C LEU A 287 14.33 -7.61 4.04
N LEU A 288 13.99 -7.70 2.75
CA LEU A 288 12.86 -7.01 2.18
C LEU A 288 11.60 -7.59 2.80
N TYR A 289 10.95 -6.79 3.65
CA TYR A 289 9.74 -7.24 4.28
C TYR A 289 8.61 -7.33 3.26
N THR A 290 7.71 -8.30 3.44
CA THR A 290 6.63 -8.53 2.48
C THR A 290 5.71 -7.32 2.32
N HIS A 291 5.54 -6.50 3.37
CA HIS A 291 4.78 -5.26 3.27
C HIS A 291 5.49 -4.18 2.45
N GLN A 292 6.82 -4.12 2.44
CA GLN A 292 7.58 -3.11 1.68
C GLN A 292 7.37 -3.24 0.17
N LEU A 293 7.25 -4.45 -0.36
CA LEU A 293 6.90 -4.62 -1.79
C LEU A 293 5.52 -4.06 -2.12
N LYS A 294 4.53 -4.27 -1.24
CA LYS A 294 3.16 -3.77 -1.42
C LYS A 294 3.08 -2.25 -1.26
N GLU A 295 3.88 -1.69 -0.37
CA GLU A 295 4.07 -0.26 -0.21
C GLU A 295 4.54 0.37 -1.53
N LEU A 296 5.64 -0.14 -2.09
CA LEU A 296 6.19 0.38 -3.35
C LEU A 296 5.25 0.18 -4.55
N GLU A 297 4.61 -1.00 -4.67
CA GLU A 297 3.56 -1.24 -5.66
C GLU A 297 2.42 -0.22 -5.55
N ASN A 298 1.97 0.06 -4.32
CA ASN A 298 0.91 1.02 -4.08
C ASN A 298 1.32 2.45 -4.45
N ASP A 299 2.57 2.85 -4.20
CA ASP A 299 3.05 4.18 -4.60
C ASP A 299 3.00 4.35 -6.12
N LEU A 300 3.41 3.33 -6.88
CA LEU A 300 3.34 3.34 -8.34
C LEU A 300 1.88 3.44 -8.83
N ILE A 301 0.96 2.66 -8.25
CA ILE A 301 -0.47 2.73 -8.57
C ILE A 301 -1.05 4.09 -8.19
N GLY A 302 -0.68 4.61 -7.02
CA GLY A 302 -1.10 5.92 -6.52
C GLY A 302 -0.63 7.05 -7.42
N ALA A 303 0.63 7.03 -7.86
CA ALA A 303 1.18 8.00 -8.81
C ALA A 303 0.51 7.93 -10.18
N TYR A 304 0.29 6.72 -10.71
CA TYR A 304 -0.47 6.54 -11.95
C TYR A 304 -1.89 7.11 -11.83
N TYR A 305 -2.58 6.81 -10.73
CA TYR A 305 -3.91 7.35 -10.46
C TYR A 305 -3.91 8.87 -10.30
N GLY A 306 -2.90 9.43 -9.63
CA GLY A 306 -2.74 10.88 -9.47
C GLY A 306 -2.65 11.60 -10.81
N HIS A 307 -1.98 10.99 -11.80
CA HIS A 307 -1.82 11.54 -13.14
C HIS A 307 -3.08 11.34 -14.00
N PHE A 308 -3.62 10.12 -14.08
CA PHE A 308 -4.67 9.78 -15.04
C PHE A 308 -6.10 9.74 -14.47
N ARG A 309 -6.25 9.84 -13.14
CA ARG A 309 -7.53 9.67 -12.41
C ARG A 309 -8.25 8.36 -12.73
N ARG A 310 -7.48 7.33 -13.08
CA ARG A 310 -7.89 5.94 -13.30
C ARG A 310 -6.76 5.02 -12.89
N VAL A 311 -7.08 3.77 -12.58
CA VAL A 311 -6.06 2.71 -12.42
C VAL A 311 -5.66 2.15 -13.79
N PRO A 312 -4.51 1.45 -13.90
CA PRO A 312 -4.19 0.68 -15.09
C PRO A 312 -5.33 -0.29 -15.46
N LYS A 313 -5.63 -0.44 -16.76
CA LYS A 313 -6.83 -1.15 -17.27
C LYS A 313 -7.04 -2.52 -16.64
N PHE A 314 -5.97 -3.26 -16.38
CA PHE A 314 -6.03 -4.61 -15.84
C PHE A 314 -5.59 -4.73 -14.37
N GLN A 315 -5.41 -3.60 -13.68
CA GLN A 315 -4.92 -3.59 -12.28
C GLN A 315 -5.85 -4.36 -11.34
N ILE A 316 -7.16 -4.10 -11.47
CA ILE A 316 -8.20 -4.66 -10.61
C ILE A 316 -9.12 -5.48 -11.49
N ARG A 317 -8.86 -6.78 -11.57
CA ARG A 317 -9.74 -7.70 -12.28
C ARG A 317 -10.97 -8.03 -11.45
N LYS A 318 -12.09 -8.15 -12.14
CA LYS A 318 -13.36 -8.64 -11.57
C LYS A 318 -13.26 -10.12 -11.25
#